data_AF-A0A5J4VU32-F1
#
_entry.id   AF-A0A5J4VU32-F1
#
_cell.length_a   1.000
_cell.length_b   1.000
_cell.length_c   1.000
_cell.angle_alpha   90.00
_cell.angle_beta   90.00
_cell.angle_gamma   90.00
#
_symmetry.space_group_name_H-M   'P 1'
#
loop_
_entity.id
_entity.type
_entity.pdbx_description
1 polymer ?
#
loop_
_entity_poly.entity_id
_entity_poly.type
_entity_poly.pdbx_seq_one_letter_code
_entity_poly.pdbx_strand_id
1 'polypeptide(L)'
;MAQGDYIDLHKKRHGERMDAAERRRKKTARSVHAQGAIAQNTRGIKAKLLHQRRVKIASQKDAVHVVERDEDEELPAYLLDREETTRSKVLSNTVKQMRKEKAGRWNMPIQSVRPIADQEMFRVLRSGKRRKSMWKRVVTKPTFVGPDFTRKPPKFE
;
A
#
# COMPACT_ATOMS: atom_id res chain seq x y z
N MET A 1 39.34 14.84 -4.27
CA MET A 1 37.94 15.15 -3.90
C MET A 1 37.96 16.48 -3.16
N ALA A 2 36.99 17.37 -3.39
CA ALA A 2 36.88 18.58 -2.58
C ALA A 2 36.54 18.19 -1.13
N GLN A 3 37.26 18.75 -0.16
CA GLN A 3 37.27 18.31 1.23
C GLN A 3 36.46 19.29 2.10
N GLY A 4 35.50 18.77 2.89
CA GLY A 4 34.64 19.56 3.78
C GLY A 4 33.59 20.43 3.08
N ASP A 5 33.07 21.46 3.78
CA ASP A 5 32.02 22.37 3.31
C ASP A 5 32.58 23.57 2.51
N TYR A 6 33.42 23.29 1.53
CA TYR A 6 34.13 24.30 0.75
C TYR A 6 33.20 25.29 0.01
N ILE A 7 31.98 24.88 -0.38
CA ILE A 7 30.98 25.75 -1.04
C ILE A 7 30.43 26.79 -0.07
N ASP A 8 30.11 26.38 1.16
CA ASP A 8 29.57 27.30 2.16
C ASP A 8 30.68 28.20 2.73
N LEU A 9 31.91 27.69 2.86
CA LEU A 9 33.09 28.51 3.15
C LEU A 9 33.35 29.56 2.07
N HIS A 10 33.22 29.19 0.78
CA HIS A 10 33.33 30.14 -0.33
C HIS A 10 32.25 31.21 -0.28
N LYS A 11 30.99 30.85 0.00
CA LYS A 11 29.90 31.82 0.17
C LYS A 11 30.11 32.74 1.36
N LYS A 12 30.68 32.25 2.47
CA LYS A 12 31.02 33.08 3.64
C LYS A 12 32.18 34.04 3.35
N ARG A 13 33.18 33.61 2.58
CA ARG A 13 34.38 34.40 2.24
C ARG A 13 34.15 35.42 1.12
N HIS A 14 33.45 35.01 0.06
CA HIS A 14 33.30 35.79 -1.17
C HIS A 14 31.84 36.18 -1.47
N GLY A 15 30.90 35.80 -0.62
CA GLY A 15 29.49 36.07 -0.80
C GLY A 15 28.82 35.16 -1.84
N GLU A 16 27.56 35.46 -2.11
CA GLU A 16 26.85 34.94 -3.27
C GLU A 16 26.91 35.95 -4.41
N ARG A 17 26.58 35.50 -5.62
CA ARG A 17 26.46 36.39 -6.79
C ARG A 17 25.47 37.52 -6.48
N MET A 18 25.82 38.75 -6.85
CA MET A 18 25.04 39.96 -6.52
C MET A 18 23.56 39.90 -6.91
N ASP A 19 23.20 39.20 -8.00
CA ASP A 19 21.82 39.06 -8.48
C ASP A 19 21.08 37.82 -7.95
N ALA A 20 21.70 37.02 -7.07
CA ALA A 20 21.17 35.73 -6.61
C ALA A 20 19.85 35.89 -5.85
N ALA A 21 19.75 36.89 -4.96
CA ALA A 21 18.55 37.16 -4.17
C ALA A 21 17.38 37.56 -5.08
N GLU A 22 17.61 38.46 -6.05
CA GLU A 22 16.58 38.88 -6.99
C GLU A 22 16.11 37.73 -7.89
N ARG A 23 17.04 36.90 -8.36
CA ARG A 23 16.73 35.73 -9.19
C ARG A 23 15.91 34.71 -8.40
N ARG A 24 16.27 34.44 -7.14
CA ARG A 24 15.50 33.57 -6.25
C ARG A 24 14.09 34.13 -6.04
N ARG A 25 13.96 35.42 -5.71
CA ARG A 25 12.66 36.10 -5.54
C ARG A 25 11.79 36.01 -6.81
N LYS A 26 12.36 36.32 -7.98
CA LYS A 26 11.64 36.25 -9.25
C LYS A 26 11.27 34.80 -9.62
N LYS A 27 12.10 33.82 -9.25
CA LYS A 27 11.84 32.38 -9.48
C LYS A 27 10.73 31.85 -8.57
N THR A 28 10.71 32.23 -7.29
CA THR A 28 9.64 31.85 -6.36
C THR A 28 8.32 32.48 -6.79
N ALA A 29 8.30 33.77 -7.12
CA ALA A 29 7.10 34.45 -7.64
C ALA A 29 6.54 33.79 -8.91
N ARG A 30 7.39 33.40 -9.87
CA ARG A 30 6.95 32.71 -11.09
C ARG A 30 6.56 31.25 -10.90
N SER A 31 6.96 30.61 -9.80
CA SER A 31 6.74 29.17 -9.61
C SER A 31 5.27 28.79 -9.62
N VAL A 32 4.37 29.65 -9.13
CA VAL A 32 2.92 29.42 -9.10
C VAL A 32 2.35 29.34 -10.53
N HIS A 33 2.66 30.32 -11.38
CA HIS A 33 2.22 30.33 -12.77
C HIS A 33 2.84 29.19 -13.59
N ALA A 34 4.13 28.91 -13.36
CA ALA A 34 4.81 27.79 -14.02
C ALA A 34 4.18 26.44 -13.63
N GLN A 35 3.84 26.24 -12.36
CA GLN A 35 3.14 25.05 -11.90
C GLN A 35 1.73 24.94 -12.50
N GLY A 36 1.00 26.04 -12.64
CA GLY A 36 -0.29 26.09 -13.32
C GLY A 36 -0.19 25.65 -14.79
N ALA A 37 0.76 26.24 -15.53
CA ALA A 37 1.00 25.91 -16.92
C ALA A 37 1.43 24.44 -17.11
N ILE A 38 2.31 23.92 -16.24
CA ILE A 38 2.71 22.51 -16.28
C ILE A 38 1.50 21.61 -16.06
N ALA A 39 0.63 21.92 -15.10
CA ALA A 39 -0.55 21.08 -14.85
C ALA A 39 -1.53 21.05 -16.02
N GLN A 40 -1.77 22.19 -16.67
CA GLN A 40 -2.67 22.28 -17.83
C GLN A 40 -2.09 21.58 -19.06
N ASN A 41 -0.78 21.66 -19.28
CA ASN A 41 -0.14 21.15 -20.50
C ASN A 41 0.33 19.69 -20.37
N THR A 42 0.57 19.19 -19.16
CA THR A 42 0.96 17.78 -18.97
C THR A 42 -0.20 16.84 -19.27
N ARG A 43 0.06 15.80 -20.07
CA ARG A 43 -0.93 14.78 -20.45
C ARG A 43 -0.46 13.38 -20.07
N GLY A 44 -1.39 12.42 -20.05
CA GLY A 44 -1.11 11.00 -19.81
C GLY A 44 -0.67 10.67 -18.39
N ILE A 45 0.25 9.70 -18.26
CA ILE A 45 0.73 9.20 -16.95
C ILE A 45 1.41 10.31 -16.13
N LYS A 46 2.13 11.22 -16.79
CA LYS A 46 2.79 12.36 -16.14
C LYS A 46 1.78 13.28 -15.43
N ALA A 47 0.63 13.52 -16.05
CA ALA A 47 -0.45 14.31 -15.43
C ALA A 47 -1.04 13.62 -14.19
N LYS A 48 -1.27 12.30 -14.28
CA LYS A 48 -1.79 11.50 -13.16
C LYS A 48 -0.83 11.52 -11.95
N LEU A 49 0.47 11.36 -12.19
CA LEU A 49 1.49 11.44 -11.15
C LEU A 49 1.59 12.84 -10.52
N LEU A 50 1.48 13.89 -11.33
CA LEU A 50 1.49 15.28 -10.87
C LEU A 50 0.29 15.56 -9.95
N HIS A 51 -0.91 15.11 -10.33
CA HIS A 51 -2.11 15.27 -9.52
C HIS A 51 -2.03 14.51 -8.20
N GLN A 52 -1.56 13.26 -8.22
CA GLN A 52 -1.34 12.47 -7.00
C GLN A 52 -0.35 13.14 -6.02
N ARG A 53 0.72 13.76 -6.54
CA ARG A 53 1.68 14.50 -5.71
C ARG A 53 1.06 15.74 -5.06
N ARG A 54 0.21 16.49 -5.78
CA ARG A 54 -0.48 17.68 -5.24
C ARG A 54 -1.49 17.34 -4.15
N VAL A 55 -2.31 16.33 -4.36
CA VAL A 55 -3.32 15.89 -3.38
C VAL A 55 -2.65 15.47 -2.07
N LYS A 56 -1.52 14.75 -2.13
CA LYS A 56 -0.76 14.33 -0.94
C LYS A 56 -0.11 15.47 -0.16
N ILE A 57 0.32 16.53 -0.84
CA ILE A 57 0.92 17.70 -0.17
C ILE A 57 -0.17 18.55 0.48
N ALA A 58 -1.32 18.74 -0.18
CA ALA A 58 -2.44 19.48 0.39
C ALA A 58 -3.11 18.76 1.58
N SER A 59 -3.07 17.42 1.59
CA SER A 59 -3.55 16.62 2.73
C SER A 59 -2.49 16.38 3.80
N GLN A 60 -1.22 16.70 3.53
CA GLN A 60 -0.18 16.63 4.54
C GLN A 60 -0.10 17.95 5.31
N LYS A 61 -0.71 17.89 6.51
CA LYS A 61 -0.04 18.27 7.76
C LYS A 61 0.41 19.72 7.86
N ASP A 62 -0.49 20.59 8.33
CA ASP A 62 -0.11 21.73 9.20
C ASP A 62 -1.33 22.35 9.92
N ALA A 63 -2.57 21.99 9.54
CA ALA A 63 -3.78 22.54 10.17
C ALA A 63 -4.55 21.56 11.08
N VAL A 64 -4.04 20.34 11.32
CA VAL A 64 -4.77 19.35 12.13
C VAL A 64 -3.89 18.84 13.27
N HIS A 65 -4.37 19.11 14.49
CA HIS A 65 -3.93 18.61 15.80
C HIS A 65 -2.85 19.39 16.57
N VAL A 66 -3.20 20.61 17.02
CA VAL A 66 -3.02 20.95 18.45
C VAL A 66 -4.38 20.68 19.11
N VAL A 67 -4.74 19.40 19.21
CA VAL A 67 -5.78 18.98 20.14
C VAL A 67 -5.00 18.38 21.29
N GLU A 68 -5.06 19.03 22.45
CA GLU A 68 -4.53 18.46 23.68
C GLU A 68 -5.09 17.04 23.81
N ARG A 69 -4.20 16.07 23.93
CA ARG A 69 -4.61 14.70 24.22
C ARG A 69 -5.09 14.71 25.65
N ASP A 70 -6.40 14.51 25.84
CA ASP A 70 -6.95 14.18 27.14
C ASP A 70 -6.17 12.98 27.70
N GLU A 71 -5.82 13.06 28.99
CA GLU A 71 -4.93 12.11 29.66
C GLU A 71 -5.50 10.68 29.57
N ASP A 72 -4.88 9.85 28.73
CA ASP A 72 -5.16 8.42 28.65
C ASP A 72 -4.80 7.77 30.00
N GLU A 73 -5.72 7.02 30.61
CA GLU A 73 -5.44 6.24 31.83
C GLU A 73 -4.21 5.34 31.61
N GLU A 74 -3.21 5.43 32.51
CA GLU A 74 -1.95 4.68 32.38
C GLU A 74 -2.17 3.16 32.50
N LEU A 75 -2.36 2.51 31.36
CA LEU A 75 -2.38 1.05 31.27
C LEU A 75 -0.94 0.51 31.19
N PRO A 76 -0.64 -0.63 31.85
CA PRO A 76 0.63 -1.33 31.65
C PRO A 76 0.89 -1.60 30.17
N ALA A 77 2.15 -1.56 29.75
CA ALA A 77 2.53 -1.58 28.33
C ALA A 77 1.97 -2.78 27.52
N TYR A 78 1.65 -3.89 28.19
CA TYR A 78 1.06 -5.09 27.58
C TYR A 78 -0.48 -5.07 27.46
N LEU A 79 -1.14 -4.01 27.95
CA LEU A 79 -2.60 -3.78 27.89
C LEU A 79 -3.01 -2.61 26.99
N LEU A 80 -2.07 -1.76 26.55
CA LEU A 80 -2.34 -0.55 25.75
C LEU A 80 -3.17 -0.81 24.48
N ASP A 81 -2.94 -1.94 23.80
CA ASP A 81 -3.60 -2.26 22.52
C ASP A 81 -4.89 -3.11 22.67
N ARG A 82 -5.32 -3.35 23.92
CA ARG A 82 -6.52 -4.12 24.22
C ARG A 82 -7.59 -3.17 24.73
N GLU A 83 -8.27 -2.49 23.81
CA GLU A 83 -9.39 -1.60 24.15
C GLU A 83 -10.45 -2.36 24.99
N GLU A 84 -10.54 -2.07 26.28
CA GLU A 84 -11.71 -2.43 27.09
C GLU A 84 -12.86 -1.52 26.69
N THR A 85 -13.92 -2.09 26.10
CA THR A 85 -15.16 -1.34 25.88
C THR A 85 -15.68 -0.80 27.20
N THR A 86 -15.79 0.52 27.31
CA THR A 86 -16.33 1.24 28.48
C THR A 86 -17.52 0.50 29.11
N ARG A 87 -17.47 0.31 30.44
CA ARG A 87 -18.42 -0.51 31.25
C ARG A 87 -19.90 -0.23 30.97
N SER A 88 -20.23 0.99 30.52
CA SER A 88 -21.59 1.42 30.18
C SER A 88 -22.20 0.71 28.95
N LYS A 89 -21.40 0.09 28.07
CA LYS A 89 -21.91 -0.66 26.90
C LYS A 89 -21.88 -2.19 27.06
N VAL A 90 -21.30 -2.70 28.15
CA VAL A 90 -21.06 -4.15 28.36
C VAL A 90 -22.36 -4.95 28.39
N LEU A 91 -23.40 -4.50 29.10
CA LEU A 91 -24.71 -5.18 29.15
C LEU A 91 -25.42 -5.24 27.79
N SER A 92 -25.31 -4.18 26.97
CA SER A 92 -25.90 -4.16 25.63
C SER A 92 -25.13 -5.06 24.65
N ASN A 93 -23.83 -5.19 24.84
CA ASN A 93 -22.94 -6.02 24.03
C ASN A 93 -23.04 -7.49 24.42
N THR A 94 -23.20 -7.85 25.70
CA THR A 94 -23.42 -9.23 26.15
C THR A 94 -24.75 -9.78 25.64
N VAL A 95 -25.83 -9.00 25.65
CA VAL A 95 -27.12 -9.42 25.05
C VAL A 95 -26.98 -9.65 23.53
N LYS A 96 -26.20 -8.79 22.84
CA LYS A 96 -25.88 -8.98 21.41
C LYS A 96 -24.97 -10.18 21.17
N GLN A 97 -24.02 -10.46 22.06
CA GLN A 97 -23.17 -11.64 22.01
C GLN A 97 -23.99 -12.91 22.24
N MET A 98 -24.86 -12.96 23.25
CA MET A 98 -25.78 -14.08 23.50
C MET A 98 -26.70 -14.37 22.31
N ARG A 99 -27.19 -13.32 21.62
CA ARG A 99 -27.96 -13.49 20.36
C ARG A 99 -27.11 -14.00 19.20
N LYS A 100 -25.82 -13.63 19.13
CA LYS A 100 -24.86 -14.14 18.14
C LYS A 100 -24.41 -15.58 18.46
N GLU A 101 -24.24 -15.93 19.75
CA GLU A 101 -23.84 -17.26 20.23
C GLU A 101 -24.94 -18.31 20.07
N LYS A 102 -26.22 -17.93 20.17
CA LYS A 102 -27.35 -18.82 19.81
C LYS A 102 -27.22 -19.40 18.39
N ALA A 103 -26.47 -18.72 17.52
CA ALA A 103 -26.19 -19.15 16.18
C ALA A 103 -24.88 -19.93 16.02
N GLY A 104 -24.16 -20.31 17.09
CA GLY A 104 -23.19 -21.43 17.16
C GLY A 104 -22.27 -21.65 15.95
N ARG A 105 -21.94 -20.59 15.22
CA ARG A 105 -21.21 -20.64 13.96
C ARG A 105 -19.92 -19.91 14.23
N TRP A 106 -18.87 -20.68 14.53
CA TRP A 106 -17.50 -20.21 14.49
C TRP A 106 -17.21 -19.80 13.05
N ASN A 107 -17.54 -18.54 12.74
CA ASN A 107 -17.46 -18.02 11.39
C ASN A 107 -15.99 -17.85 11.02
N MET A 108 -15.55 -18.57 10.00
CA MET A 108 -14.28 -18.28 9.35
C MET A 108 -14.31 -16.83 8.81
N PRO A 109 -13.19 -16.08 8.85
CA PRO A 109 -13.11 -14.72 8.31
C PRO A 109 -13.58 -14.62 6.86
N ILE A 110 -13.45 -15.71 6.10
CA ILE A 110 -14.01 -15.88 4.76
C ILE A 110 -14.99 -17.05 4.85
N GLN A 111 -16.29 -16.75 4.76
CA GLN A 111 -17.36 -17.73 4.94
C GLN A 111 -17.64 -18.56 3.68
N SER A 112 -17.52 -17.93 2.51
CA SER A 112 -17.70 -18.60 1.22
C SER A 112 -16.71 -18.04 0.21
N VAL A 113 -16.19 -18.92 -0.63
CA VAL A 113 -15.24 -18.60 -1.69
C VAL A 113 -15.94 -18.78 -3.02
N ARG A 114 -15.58 -17.93 -4.00
CA ARG A 114 -16.03 -18.09 -5.37
C ARG A 114 -15.59 -19.46 -5.92
N PRO A 115 -16.50 -20.28 -6.48
CA PRO A 115 -16.10 -21.53 -7.12
C PRO A 115 -15.25 -21.21 -8.37
N ILE A 116 -14.14 -21.93 -8.50
CA ILE A 116 -13.24 -21.83 -9.65
C ILE A 116 -13.64 -22.93 -10.64
N ALA A 117 -13.79 -22.58 -11.92
CA ALA A 117 -14.08 -23.55 -12.97
C ALA A 117 -12.84 -24.36 -13.36
N ASP A 118 -13.03 -25.61 -13.76
CA ASP A 118 -11.93 -26.51 -14.16
C ASP A 118 -11.09 -25.95 -15.32
N GLN A 119 -11.71 -25.20 -16.24
CA GLN A 119 -10.99 -24.55 -17.34
C GLN A 119 -10.01 -23.47 -16.85
N GLU A 120 -10.29 -22.80 -15.73
CA GLU A 120 -9.39 -21.82 -15.13
C GLU A 120 -8.26 -22.51 -14.37
N MET A 121 -8.56 -23.65 -13.74
CA MET A 121 -7.60 -24.44 -12.97
C MET A 121 -6.64 -25.25 -13.85
N PHE A 122 -7.11 -25.80 -14.97
CA PHE A 122 -6.34 -26.68 -15.82
C PHE A 122 -6.05 -26.08 -17.20
N ARG A 123 -4.78 -25.94 -17.52
CA ARG A 123 -4.32 -25.65 -18.88
C ARG A 123 -4.06 -26.94 -19.65
N VAL A 124 -4.56 -27.03 -20.88
CA VAL A 124 -4.31 -28.16 -21.78
C VAL A 124 -2.86 -28.14 -22.28
N LEU A 125 -2.13 -29.25 -22.10
CA LEU A 125 -0.77 -29.41 -22.63
C LEU A 125 -0.80 -30.27 -23.90
N ARG A 126 -0.28 -29.72 -25.01
CA ARG A 126 -0.18 -30.44 -26.28
C ARG A 126 1.16 -31.16 -26.41
N SER A 127 1.13 -32.46 -26.75
CA SER A 127 2.32 -33.32 -26.86
C SER A 127 2.51 -33.92 -28.27
N GLY A 128 3.75 -34.35 -28.56
CA GLY A 128 4.18 -34.93 -29.85
C GLY A 128 4.67 -33.90 -30.87
N LYS A 129 5.40 -34.35 -31.91
CA LYS A 129 6.00 -33.48 -32.95
C LYS A 129 5.00 -32.56 -33.63
N ARG A 130 3.80 -33.07 -33.94
CA ARG A 130 2.69 -32.31 -34.54
C ARG A 130 1.70 -31.71 -33.53
N ARG A 131 1.95 -31.88 -32.21
CA ARG A 131 1.13 -31.33 -31.10
C ARG A 131 -0.38 -31.63 -31.17
N LYS A 132 -0.77 -32.78 -31.74
CA LYS A 132 -2.18 -33.21 -31.85
C LYS A 132 -2.72 -33.82 -30.56
N SER A 133 -1.86 -34.33 -29.69
CA SER A 133 -2.26 -35.05 -28.49
C SER A 133 -2.49 -34.07 -27.33
N MET A 134 -3.71 -34.03 -26.79
CA MET A 134 -4.18 -33.01 -25.84
C MET A 134 -4.71 -33.59 -24.52
N TRP A 135 -4.24 -34.77 -24.10
CA TRP A 135 -4.76 -35.46 -22.91
C TRP A 135 -4.18 -34.92 -21.59
N LYS A 136 -2.95 -34.40 -21.61
CA LYS A 136 -2.30 -33.86 -20.41
C LYS A 136 -2.90 -32.53 -19.95
N ARG A 137 -2.92 -32.32 -18.63
CA ARG A 137 -3.38 -31.08 -17.98
C ARG A 137 -2.28 -30.55 -17.06
N VAL A 138 -2.15 -29.22 -16.99
CA VAL A 138 -1.25 -28.54 -16.08
C VAL A 138 -2.09 -27.68 -15.14
N VAL A 139 -1.88 -27.85 -13.83
CA VAL A 139 -2.51 -26.99 -12.82
C VAL A 139 -1.88 -25.60 -12.87
N THR A 140 -2.68 -24.55 -13.04
CA THR A 140 -2.22 -23.15 -13.16
C THR A 140 -2.13 -22.43 -11.82
N LYS A 141 -2.91 -22.90 -10.84
CA LYS A 141 -2.99 -22.33 -9.50
C LYS A 141 -1.87 -22.89 -8.62
N PRO A 142 -1.46 -22.16 -7.56
CA PRO A 142 -0.43 -22.66 -6.64
C PRO A 142 -0.92 -23.94 -5.96
N THR A 143 -0.09 -24.98 -5.98
CA THR A 143 -0.35 -26.25 -5.31
C THR A 143 0.72 -26.52 -4.27
N PHE A 144 0.31 -26.87 -3.06
CA PHE A 144 1.20 -27.46 -2.09
C PHE A 144 1.40 -28.94 -2.41
N VAL A 145 2.64 -29.40 -2.31
CA VAL A 145 3.03 -30.77 -2.59
C VAL A 145 3.82 -31.25 -1.36
N GLY A 146 3.48 -32.43 -0.83
CA GLY A 146 4.09 -32.96 0.39
C GLY A 146 5.59 -33.26 0.25
N PRO A 147 6.31 -33.41 1.38
CA PRO A 147 7.77 -33.58 1.37
C PRO A 147 8.25 -34.83 0.63
N ASP A 148 7.46 -35.90 0.59
CA ASP A 148 7.82 -37.18 -0.04
C ASP A 148 7.39 -37.27 -1.52
N PHE A 149 7.15 -36.14 -2.18
CA PHE A 149 6.66 -36.16 -3.56
C PHE A 149 7.77 -36.44 -4.57
N THR A 150 7.62 -37.57 -5.26
CA THR A 150 8.40 -37.89 -6.45
C THR A 150 7.50 -37.85 -7.68
N ARG A 151 7.97 -37.17 -8.75
CA ARG A 151 7.22 -37.10 -10.01
C ARG A 151 7.10 -38.49 -10.65
N LYS A 152 5.94 -38.77 -11.23
CA LYS A 152 5.76 -39.98 -12.05
C LYS A 152 6.51 -39.84 -13.37
N PRO A 153 6.86 -40.94 -14.05
CA PRO A 153 7.47 -40.85 -15.37
C PRO A 153 6.53 -40.12 -16.35
N PRO A 154 7.04 -39.30 -17.29
CA PRO A 154 6.22 -38.45 -18.15
C PRO A 154 5.16 -39.17 -18.98
N LYS A 155 5.23 -40.49 -19.17
CA LYS A 155 4.18 -41.23 -19.87
C LYS A 155 2.93 -41.49 -18.99
N PHE A 156 3.10 -41.47 -17.67
CA PHE A 156 2.09 -41.79 -16.65
C PHE A 156 1.72 -40.59 -15.75
N GLU A 157 2.25 -39.39 -16.06
CA GLU A 157 1.86 -38.11 -15.47
C GLU A 157 0.57 -37.54 -16.08
#